data_AF-A0A1Z4F0Z8-F1
#
_entry.id   AF-A0A1Z4F0Z8-F1
#
_cell.length_a   1.000
_cell.length_b   1.000
_cell.length_c   1.000
_cell.angle_alpha   90.00
_cell.angle_beta   90.00
_cell.angle_gamma   90.00
#
_symmetry.space_group_name_H-M   'P 1'
#
loop_
_entity.id
_entity.type
_entity.pdbx_description
1 polymer ?
#
loop_
_entity_poly.entity_id
_entity_poly.type
_entity_poly.pdbx_seq_one_letter_code
_entity_poly.pdbx_strand_id
1 'polypeptide(L)'
;MSETAPHVVTDARDLLGITELSDITYTRLSAQVSDEDDAPFAVQVLVRQGENSIEILCKATLSGEGASYAVDAIGRFTVNEPCEVSGDVLTEFIGKAGVVAIYPYLRNGMVDLASRLGLPRPVIPFLRPEGPKFTPP
;
A
#
# COMPACT_ATOMS: atom_id res chain seq x y z
N MET A 1 -26.75 -23.99 17.87
CA MET A 1 -25.66 -23.25 17.20
C MET A 1 -25.78 -21.84 17.71
N SER A 2 -24.89 -21.42 18.62
CA SER A 2 -24.93 -20.04 19.13
C SER A 2 -24.36 -19.14 18.05
N GLU A 3 -25.22 -18.28 17.53
CA GLU A 3 -24.87 -17.21 16.61
C GLU A 3 -24.12 -16.15 17.44
N THR A 4 -22.79 -16.25 17.47
CA THR A 4 -21.95 -15.24 18.12
C THR A 4 -22.08 -13.97 17.29
N ALA A 5 -22.62 -12.90 17.89
CA ALA A 5 -22.71 -11.61 17.24
C ALA A 5 -21.31 -11.18 16.74
N PRO A 6 -21.20 -10.61 15.53
CA PRO A 6 -19.92 -10.20 14.97
C PRO A 6 -19.23 -9.21 15.90
N HIS A 7 -17.90 -9.35 16.05
CA HIS A 7 -17.09 -8.43 16.84
C HIS A 7 -17.16 -7.03 16.22
N VAL A 8 -17.49 -6.01 17.00
CA VAL A 8 -17.56 -4.63 16.51
C VAL A 8 -16.22 -3.96 16.78
N VAL A 9 -15.49 -3.68 15.69
CA VAL A 9 -14.17 -3.07 15.78
C VAL A 9 -14.31 -1.56 15.90
N THR A 10 -13.77 -0.99 16.98
CA THR A 10 -13.99 0.42 17.32
C THR A 10 -12.83 1.34 16.99
N ASP A 11 -11.63 0.78 16.77
CA ASP A 11 -10.44 1.54 16.37
C ASP A 11 -9.48 0.72 15.49
N ALA A 12 -8.52 1.39 14.84
CA ALA A 12 -7.57 0.73 13.95
C ALA A 12 -6.60 -0.24 14.64
N ARG A 13 -6.39 -0.09 15.95
CA ARG A 13 -5.50 -0.97 16.73
C ARG A 13 -6.19 -2.30 17.01
N ASP A 14 -7.49 -2.26 17.28
CA ASP A 14 -8.32 -3.45 17.41
C ASP A 14 -8.37 -4.21 16.08
N LEU A 15 -8.58 -3.50 14.95
CA LEU A 15 -8.50 -4.11 13.62
C LEU A 15 -7.14 -4.76 13.34
N LEU A 16 -6.05 -4.07 13.70
CA LEU A 16 -4.69 -4.61 13.59
C LEU A 16 -4.48 -5.86 14.46
N GLY A 17 -5.16 -5.95 15.61
CA GLY A 17 -5.07 -7.10 16.52
C GLY A 17 -5.69 -8.38 15.96
N ILE A 18 -6.68 -8.26 15.07
CA ILE A 18 -7.41 -9.39 14.48
C ILE A 18 -7.06 -9.64 13.00
N THR A 19 -6.09 -8.89 12.46
CA THR A 19 -5.64 -9.03 11.07
C THR A 19 -4.19 -9.45 10.98
N GLU A 20 -3.90 -10.24 9.95
CA GLU A 20 -2.55 -10.68 9.62
C GLU A 20 -2.22 -10.36 8.17
N LEU A 21 -1.03 -9.82 7.92
CA LEU A 21 -0.53 -9.66 6.55
C LEU A 21 -0.17 -11.04 6.00
N SER A 22 -0.98 -11.53 5.07
CA SER A 22 -0.86 -12.87 4.52
C SER A 22 -0.01 -12.92 3.26
N ASP A 23 -0.04 -11.87 2.44
CA ASP A 23 0.72 -11.82 1.20
C ASP A 23 0.97 -10.37 0.72
N ILE A 24 2.07 -10.19 -0.03
CA ILE A 24 2.36 -8.99 -0.81
C ILE A 24 2.73 -9.40 -2.24
N THR A 25 1.90 -8.99 -3.20
CA THR A 25 2.07 -9.32 -4.61
C THR A 25 2.25 -8.04 -5.45
N TYR A 26 3.32 -7.98 -6.26
CA TYR A 26 3.46 -6.94 -7.27
C TYR A 26 2.46 -7.18 -8.41
N THR A 27 1.68 -6.16 -8.76
CA THR A 27 0.78 -6.18 -9.93
C THR A 27 1.33 -5.37 -11.09
N ARG A 28 2.31 -4.49 -10.85
CA ARG A 28 3.05 -3.75 -11.87
C ARG A 28 4.49 -3.53 -11.45
N LEU A 29 5.41 -3.78 -12.36
CA LEU A 29 6.81 -3.37 -12.30
C LEU A 29 7.17 -2.84 -13.69
N SER A 30 7.30 -1.53 -13.83
CA SER A 30 7.59 -0.88 -15.11
C SER A 30 8.60 0.24 -14.89
N ALA A 31 9.60 0.29 -15.77
CA ALA A 31 10.49 1.43 -15.88
C ALA A 31 10.82 1.67 -17.34
N GLN A 32 10.89 2.95 -17.71
CA GLN A 32 11.19 3.38 -19.05
C GLN A 32 12.19 4.53 -18.97
N VAL A 33 13.31 4.42 -19.70
CA VAL A 33 14.25 5.53 -19.87
C VAL A 33 13.49 6.71 -20.47
N SER A 34 13.63 7.86 -19.84
CA SER A 34 12.87 9.05 -20.18
C SER A 34 13.71 10.28 -19.91
N ASP A 35 13.61 11.25 -20.83
CA ASP A 35 14.15 12.60 -20.69
C ASP A 35 13.08 13.59 -20.22
N GLU A 36 11.91 13.09 -19.79
CA GLU A 36 10.85 13.91 -19.21
C GLU A 36 11.28 14.53 -17.87
N ASP A 37 10.65 15.65 -17.51
CA ASP A 37 10.89 16.34 -16.26
C ASP A 37 10.66 15.42 -15.04
N ASP A 38 11.47 15.63 -14.01
CA ASP A 38 11.32 14.94 -12.73
C ASP A 38 9.91 15.13 -12.17
N ALA A 39 9.27 14.01 -11.83
CA ALA A 39 7.95 13.98 -11.20
C ALA A 39 8.09 13.41 -9.81
N PRO A 40 7.52 14.05 -8.77
CA PRO A 40 7.69 13.59 -7.39
C PRO A 40 7.08 12.21 -7.19
N PHE A 41 7.62 11.48 -6.22
CA PHE A 41 7.05 10.21 -5.79
C PHE A 41 5.60 10.40 -5.35
N ALA A 42 4.69 9.69 -6.00
CA ALA A 42 3.27 9.71 -5.70
C ALA A 42 2.78 8.29 -5.43
N VAL A 43 1.83 8.15 -4.48
CA VAL A 43 1.18 6.87 -4.16
C VAL A 43 -0.33 7.08 -4.15
N GLN A 44 -1.03 6.31 -4.96
CA GLN A 44 -2.48 6.15 -4.87
C GLN A 44 -2.80 4.86 -4.12
N VAL A 45 -3.81 4.91 -3.24
CA VAL A 45 -4.24 3.77 -2.44
C VAL A 45 -5.69 3.43 -2.79
N LEU A 46 -5.93 2.17 -3.10
CA LEU A 46 -7.25 1.61 -3.38
C LEU A 46 -7.47 0.45 -2.43
N VAL A 47 -8.67 0.32 -1.88
CA VAL A 47 -8.99 -0.73 -0.91
C VAL A 47 -10.21 -1.51 -1.32
N ARG A 48 -10.14 -2.82 -1.10
CA ARG A 48 -11.24 -3.75 -1.25
C ARG A 48 -11.39 -4.54 0.04
N GLN A 49 -12.57 -4.49 0.63
CA GLN A 49 -12.96 -5.35 1.75
C GLN A 49 -13.76 -6.54 1.21
N GLY A 50 -13.31 -7.74 1.54
CA GLY A 50 -14.05 -8.99 1.37
C GLY A 50 -14.56 -9.49 2.72
N GLU A 51 -15.14 -10.70 2.73
CA GLU A 51 -15.72 -11.30 3.94
C GLU A 51 -14.67 -11.50 5.05
N ASN A 52 -13.53 -12.10 4.72
CA ASN A 52 -12.43 -12.38 5.66
C ASN A 52 -11.09 -11.78 5.19
N SER A 53 -11.12 -10.72 4.41
CA SER A 53 -9.90 -10.13 3.86
C SER A 53 -10.00 -8.63 3.61
N ILE A 54 -8.91 -7.92 3.84
CA ILE A 54 -8.72 -6.53 3.43
C ILE A 54 -7.57 -6.51 2.44
N GLU A 55 -7.82 -6.03 1.23
CA GLU A 55 -6.80 -5.88 0.19
C GLU A 55 -6.53 -4.40 -0.06
N ILE A 56 -5.25 -4.05 -0.01
CA ILE A 56 -4.78 -2.69 -0.18
C ILE A 56 -3.86 -2.67 -1.41
N LEU A 57 -4.31 -2.05 -2.48
CA LEU A 57 -3.51 -1.80 -3.67
C LEU A 57 -2.86 -0.43 -3.55
N CYS A 58 -1.53 -0.41 -3.48
CA CYS A 58 -0.75 0.81 -3.61
C CYS A 58 -0.19 0.90 -5.03
N LYS A 59 -0.45 2.03 -5.70
CA LYS A 59 0.07 2.34 -7.03
C LYS A 59 1.06 3.48 -6.90
N ALA A 60 2.33 3.22 -7.13
CA ALA A 60 3.40 4.18 -6.96
C ALA A 60 4.00 4.58 -8.30
N THR A 61 4.27 5.88 -8.46
CA THR A 61 4.95 6.44 -9.63
C THR A 61 6.02 7.42 -9.22
N LEU A 62 7.07 7.52 -10.02
CA LEU A 62 8.17 8.46 -9.85
C LEU A 62 8.82 8.70 -11.20
N SER A 63 9.21 9.94 -11.51
CA SER A 63 10.10 10.23 -12.64
C SER A 63 11.34 10.95 -12.13
N GLY A 64 12.50 10.48 -12.54
CA GLY A 64 13.78 11.12 -12.23
C GLY A 64 14.95 10.18 -12.40
N GLU A 65 16.17 10.72 -12.32
CA GLU A 65 17.41 9.97 -12.56
C GLU A 65 17.42 9.28 -13.95
N GLY A 66 16.76 9.88 -14.95
CA GLY A 66 16.74 9.42 -16.35
C GLY A 66 15.70 8.34 -16.67
N ALA A 67 14.72 8.10 -15.81
CA ALA A 67 13.60 7.20 -16.12
C ALA A 67 12.30 7.54 -15.39
N SER A 68 11.19 7.07 -15.98
CA SER A 68 9.87 7.02 -15.37
C SER A 68 9.62 5.61 -14.82
N TYR A 69 9.24 5.53 -13.54
CA TYR A 69 9.01 4.29 -12.80
C TYR A 69 7.55 4.18 -12.39
N ALA A 70 7.02 2.96 -12.48
CA ALA A 70 5.70 2.63 -11.98
C ALA A 70 5.71 1.25 -11.30
N VAL A 71 5.38 1.21 -10.02
CA VAL A 71 5.35 0.00 -9.20
C VAL A 71 4.03 -0.08 -8.46
N ASP A 72 3.30 -1.17 -8.67
CA ASP A 72 2.05 -1.42 -7.98
C ASP A 72 2.16 -2.71 -7.18
N ALA A 73 1.64 -2.70 -5.95
CA ALA A 73 1.61 -3.86 -5.08
C ALA A 73 0.30 -3.95 -4.32
N ILE A 74 -0.18 -5.18 -4.15
CA ILE A 74 -1.33 -5.51 -3.29
C ILE A 74 -0.79 -6.12 -2.01
N GLY A 75 -1.12 -5.53 -0.86
CA GLY A 75 -1.02 -6.19 0.44
C GLY A 75 -2.36 -6.80 0.80
N ARG A 76 -2.39 -8.12 1.03
CA ARG A 76 -3.58 -8.84 1.47
C ARG A 76 -3.48 -9.13 2.97
N PHE A 77 -4.46 -8.64 3.71
CA PHE A 77 -4.63 -8.91 5.13
C PHE A 77 -5.77 -9.92 5.30
N THR A 78 -5.52 -11.03 5.99
CA THR A 78 -6.58 -11.94 6.43
C THR A 78 -7.19 -11.40 7.71
N VAL A 79 -8.52 -11.45 7.81
CA VAL A 79 -9.26 -11.15 9.04
C VAL A 79 -9.60 -12.47 9.72
N ASN A 80 -9.07 -12.68 10.93
CA ASN A 80 -9.17 -13.97 11.62
C ASN A 80 -10.53 -14.19 12.31
N GLU A 81 -11.28 -13.11 12.55
CA GLU A 81 -12.54 -13.11 13.27
C GLU A 81 -13.60 -12.33 12.48
N PRO A 82 -14.83 -12.85 12.30
CA PRO A 82 -15.91 -12.09 11.68
C PRO A 82 -16.17 -10.79 12.45
N CYS A 83 -16.04 -9.65 11.75
CA CYS A 83 -16.17 -8.35 12.38
C CYS A 83 -16.87 -7.31 11.50
N GLU A 84 -17.54 -6.36 12.14
CA GLU A 84 -18.01 -5.14 11.50
C GLU A 84 -16.98 -4.02 11.71
N VAL A 85 -16.59 -3.36 10.62
CA VAL A 85 -15.57 -2.30 10.62
C VAL A 85 -16.18 -1.06 9.96
N SER A 86 -16.11 0.09 10.63
CA SER A 86 -16.54 1.36 10.04
C SER A 86 -15.53 1.86 9.01
N GLY A 87 -15.99 2.69 8.06
CA GLY A 87 -15.11 3.28 7.03
C GLY A 87 -13.97 4.12 7.61
N ASP A 88 -14.20 4.79 8.74
CA ASP A 88 -13.19 5.61 9.42
C ASP A 88 -12.08 4.75 10.04
N VAL A 89 -12.46 3.66 10.73
CA VAL A 89 -11.52 2.69 11.30
C VAL A 89 -10.69 2.02 10.21
N LEU A 90 -11.34 1.64 9.11
CA LEU A 90 -10.66 1.06 7.96
C LEU A 90 -9.65 2.05 7.36
N THR A 91 -10.04 3.31 7.17
CA THR A 91 -9.14 4.37 6.67
C THR A 91 -7.93 4.58 7.56
N GLU A 92 -8.14 4.61 8.88
CA GLU A 92 -7.06 4.74 9.85
C GLU A 92 -6.11 3.52 9.82
N PHE A 93 -6.65 2.31 9.74
CA PHE A 93 -5.87 1.07 9.61
C PHE A 93 -5.02 1.07 8.34
N ILE A 94 -5.60 1.47 7.21
CA ILE A 94 -4.89 1.57 5.92
C ILE A 94 -3.70 2.52 6.05
N GLY A 95 -3.90 3.70 6.66
CA GLY A 95 -2.84 4.69 6.81
C GLY A 95 -1.74 4.27 7.78
N LYS A 96 -2.10 3.65 8.90
CA LYS A 96 -1.16 3.35 10.00
C LYS A 96 -0.45 2.01 9.87
N ALA A 97 -1.08 1.00 9.27
CA ALA A 97 -0.54 -0.34 9.14
C ALA A 97 -0.40 -0.76 7.67
N GLY A 98 -1.48 -0.60 6.90
CA GLY A 98 -1.56 -1.07 5.51
C GLY A 98 -0.46 -0.52 4.60
N VAL A 99 -0.45 0.80 4.40
CA VAL A 99 0.53 1.48 3.55
C VAL A 99 1.95 1.31 4.11
N VAL A 100 2.11 1.37 5.43
CA VAL A 100 3.42 1.20 6.10
C VAL A 100 4.01 -0.17 5.79
N ALA A 101 3.19 -1.23 5.75
CA ALA A 101 3.63 -2.58 5.44
C ALA A 101 4.00 -2.75 3.96
N ILE A 102 3.29 -2.09 3.03
CA ILE A 102 3.48 -2.24 1.58
C ILE A 102 4.61 -1.34 1.06
N TYR A 103 4.81 -0.17 1.67
CA TYR A 103 5.75 0.86 1.20
C TYR A 103 7.19 0.35 0.95
N PRO A 104 7.81 -0.48 1.81
CA PRO A 104 9.14 -1.03 1.55
C PRO A 104 9.25 -1.79 0.23
N TYR A 105 8.18 -2.47 -0.20
CA TYR A 105 8.13 -3.24 -1.43
C TYR A 105 8.05 -2.33 -2.65
N LEU A 106 7.21 -1.28 -2.60
CA LEU A 106 7.17 -0.25 -3.65
C LEU A 106 8.55 0.38 -3.84
N ARG A 107 9.19 0.74 -2.71
CA ARG A 107 10.53 1.33 -2.71
C ARG A 107 11.56 0.38 -3.28
N ASN A 108 11.54 -0.89 -2.88
CA ASN A 108 12.50 -1.88 -3.38
C ASN A 108 12.30 -2.16 -4.88
N GLY A 109 11.04 -2.27 -5.35
CA GLY A 109 10.74 -2.47 -6.76
C GLY A 109 11.30 -1.36 -7.65
N MET A 110 11.17 -0.09 -7.25
CA MET A 110 11.73 1.03 -8.01
C MET A 110 13.27 1.01 -8.04
N VAL A 111 13.90 0.66 -6.93
CA VAL A 111 15.37 0.56 -6.84
C VAL A 111 15.89 -0.58 -7.69
N ASP A 112 15.22 -1.74 -7.67
CA ASP A 112 15.57 -2.89 -8.52
C ASP A 112 15.44 -2.53 -10.01
N LEU A 113 14.36 -1.85 -10.39
CA LEU A 113 14.15 -1.38 -11.76
C LEU A 113 15.25 -0.41 -12.23
N ALA A 114 15.63 0.57 -11.41
CA ALA A 114 16.72 1.49 -11.73
C ALA A 114 18.06 0.74 -11.94
N SER A 115 18.34 -0.23 -11.06
CA SER A 115 19.54 -1.07 -11.19
C SER A 115 19.55 -1.88 -12.48
N ARG A 116 18.40 -2.41 -12.92
CA ARG A 116 18.29 -3.16 -14.19
C ARG A 116 18.48 -2.29 -15.42
N LEU A 117 18.16 -0.99 -15.32
CA LEU A 117 18.41 -0.01 -16.39
C LEU A 117 19.83 0.56 -16.35
N GLY A 118 20.65 0.22 -15.35
CA GLY A 118 21.97 0.81 -15.17
C GLY A 118 21.94 2.29 -14.77
N LEU A 119 20.82 2.73 -14.18
CA LEU A 119 20.61 4.11 -13.76
C LEU A 119 20.93 4.31 -12.27
N PRO A 120 21.20 5.56 -11.84
CA PRO A 120 21.31 5.87 -10.42
C PRO A 120 20.03 5.49 -9.65
N ARG A 121 20.20 5.26 -8.35
CA ARG A 121 19.07 4.94 -7.48
C ARG A 121 18.12 6.15 -7.37
N PRO A 122 16.83 6.00 -7.65
CA PRO A 122 15.86 7.07 -7.46
C PRO A 122 15.75 7.50 -5.99
N VAL A 123 15.59 8.81 -5.77
CA VAL A 123 15.35 9.39 -4.44
C VAL A 123 13.88 9.22 -4.07
N ILE A 124 13.60 8.22 -3.23
CA ILE A 124 12.24 7.92 -2.76
C ILE A 124 12.09 8.46 -1.33
N PRO A 125 11.15 9.40 -1.08
CA PRO A 125 11.01 10.06 0.20
C PRO A 125 10.46 9.11 1.25
N PHE A 126 10.95 9.20 2.49
CA PHE A 126 10.42 8.42 3.60
C PHE A 126 8.92 8.65 3.78
N LEU A 127 8.20 7.58 4.09
CA LEU A 127 6.81 7.67 4.52
C LEU A 127 6.77 8.49 5.83
N ARG A 128 6.01 9.58 5.86
CA ARG A 128 5.80 10.37 7.08
C ARG A 128 4.56 9.89 7.84
N PRO A 129 4.53 9.99 9.18
CA PRO A 129 3.41 9.56 10.02
C PRO A 129 2.09 10.28 9.72
N GLU A 130 2.15 11.51 9.19
CA GLU A 130 0.98 12.23 8.69
C GLU A 130 0.33 11.59 7.44
N GLY A 131 0.92 10.50 6.92
CA GLY A 131 0.40 9.68 5.84
C GLY A 131 0.68 10.25 4.45
N PRO A 132 0.58 9.43 3.38
CA PRO A 132 0.46 9.97 2.03
C PRO A 132 -0.82 10.81 1.95
N LYS A 133 -0.80 11.93 1.22
CA LYS A 133 -2.04 12.65 0.89
C LYS A 133 -2.91 11.72 0.05
N PHE A 134 -3.94 11.14 0.67
CA PHE A 134 -4.91 10.29 0.00
C PHE A 134 -5.72 11.16 -0.96
N THR A 135 -5.58 10.92 -2.26
CA THR A 135 -6.52 11.48 -3.24
C THR A 135 -7.69 10.49 -3.35
N PRO A 136 -8.92 10.87 -2.99
CA PRO A 136 -10.09 10.04 -3.29
C PRO A 136 -10.22 9.86 -4.82
N PRO A 137 -10.87 8.77 -5.28
CA PRO A 137 -11.11 8.52 -6.69
C PRO A 137 -11.93 9.62 -7.37
#